data_AF-A0A538PFK2-F1
#
_entry.id   AF-A0A538PFK2-F1
#
_cell.length_a   1.000
_cell.length_b   1.000
_cell.length_c   1.000
_cell.angle_alpha   90.00
_cell.angle_beta   90.00
_cell.angle_gamma   90.00
#
_symmetry.space_group_name_H-M   'P 1'
#
loop_
_entity.id
_entity.type
_entity.pdbx_description
1 polymer ?
#
loop_
_entity_poly.entity_id
_entity_poly.type
_entity_poly.pdbx_seq_one_letter_code
_entity_poly.pdbx_strand_id
1 'polypeptide(L)'
;MRSVVLLGVVAVLAVAAVVRADRVPPGLVREFQAGVDAYRLGKYDDARVHLDKAQAIDPKLPGPHRFLAAVAQAQHRWADCISEARRALQLNARSQELAETRKLHDSCRDADGRPAYRGELGEGAAIAVTANVPGATVRIAGLRYGGTPVAPRLIKPGVLEVDIEKAGWKPVHVTVEALPAIVTDIAVELEPLARQSP
;
A
#
# COMPACT_ATOMS: atom_id res chain seq x y z
N MET A 1 66.69 -30.80 20.63
CA MET A 1 66.01 -31.86 19.84
C MET A 1 64.89 -32.41 20.70
N ARG A 2 63.60 -32.43 20.37
CA ARG A 2 62.78 -32.06 19.21
C ARG A 2 61.41 -31.63 19.76
N SER A 3 60.90 -30.48 19.35
CA SER A 3 59.57 -30.00 19.73
C SER A 3 58.49 -30.74 18.93
N VAL A 4 57.46 -31.24 19.62
CA VAL A 4 56.27 -31.81 19.01
C VAL A 4 55.27 -30.67 18.78
N VAL A 5 55.03 -30.31 17.52
CA VAL A 5 53.98 -29.37 17.11
C VAL A 5 52.76 -30.19 16.71
N LEU A 6 51.69 -30.15 17.51
CA LEU A 6 50.38 -30.67 17.15
C LEU A 6 49.76 -29.73 16.11
N LEU A 7 49.68 -30.16 14.85
CA LEU A 7 48.83 -29.51 13.85
C LEU A 7 47.36 -29.86 14.16
N GLY A 8 46.64 -28.93 14.77
CA GLY A 8 45.19 -28.99 14.84
C GLY A 8 44.59 -28.70 13.47
N VAL A 9 43.98 -29.71 12.85
CA VAL A 9 43.16 -29.54 11.64
C VAL A 9 41.83 -28.91 12.06
N VAL A 10 41.67 -27.62 11.83
CA VAL A 10 40.37 -26.95 11.96
C VAL A 10 39.56 -27.30 10.71
N ALA A 11 38.63 -28.26 10.87
CA ALA A 11 37.63 -28.53 9.85
C ALA A 11 36.63 -27.36 9.80
N VAL A 12 36.80 -26.48 8.81
CA VAL A 12 35.79 -25.46 8.49
C VAL A 12 34.64 -26.16 7.77
N LEU A 13 33.61 -26.55 8.52
CA LEU A 13 32.33 -26.96 7.95
C LEU A 13 31.64 -25.73 7.38
N ALA A 14 31.82 -25.50 6.08
CA ALA A 14 31.01 -24.56 5.33
C ALA A 14 29.59 -25.15 5.21
N VAL A 15 28.69 -24.73 6.10
CA VAL A 15 27.25 -24.97 5.94
C VAL A 15 26.79 -24.02 4.82
N ALA A 16 26.82 -24.50 3.58
CA ALA A 16 26.17 -23.82 2.48
C ALA A 16 24.67 -23.82 2.77
N ALA A 17 24.12 -22.68 3.20
CA ALA A 17 22.69 -22.48 3.30
C ALA A 17 22.11 -22.59 1.88
N VAL A 18 21.58 -23.77 1.54
CA VAL A 18 20.78 -23.95 0.33
C VAL A 18 19.54 -23.09 0.52
N VAL A 19 19.52 -21.90 -0.09
CA VAL A 19 18.28 -21.17 -0.33
C VAL A 19 17.44 -22.07 -1.22
N ARG A 20 16.45 -22.74 -0.65
CA ARG A 20 15.41 -23.40 -1.43
C ARG A 20 14.67 -22.27 -2.13
N ALA A 21 14.88 -22.12 -3.43
CA ALA A 21 13.94 -21.41 -4.26
C ALA A 21 12.63 -22.18 -4.15
N ASP A 22 11.71 -21.68 -3.32
CA ASP A 22 10.38 -22.26 -3.22
C ASP A 22 9.80 -22.31 -4.63
N ARG A 23 9.43 -23.50 -5.08
CA ARG A 23 8.86 -23.68 -6.43
C ARG A 23 7.59 -22.85 -6.48
N VAL A 24 7.56 -21.89 -7.41
CA VAL A 24 6.35 -21.11 -7.69
C VAL A 24 5.21 -22.09 -8.00
N PRO A 25 4.05 -22.01 -7.30
CA PRO A 25 2.94 -22.91 -7.56
C PRO A 25 2.52 -22.83 -9.04
N PRO A 26 2.41 -23.96 -9.77
CA PRO A 26 1.98 -23.93 -11.18
C PRO A 26 0.60 -23.27 -11.38
N GLY A 27 -0.27 -23.39 -10.37
CA GLY A 27 -1.55 -22.68 -10.32
C GLY A 27 -1.39 -21.17 -10.33
N LEU A 28 -0.41 -20.62 -9.61
CA LEU A 28 -0.18 -19.17 -9.56
C LEU A 28 0.16 -18.63 -10.94
N VAL A 29 1.12 -19.26 -11.63
CA VAL A 29 1.56 -18.82 -12.96
C VAL A 29 0.41 -18.88 -13.96
N ARG A 30 -0.35 -19.99 -13.96
CA ARG A 30 -1.48 -20.17 -14.87
C ARG A 30 -2.58 -19.13 -14.65
N GLU A 31 -3.03 -18.95 -13.41
CA GLU A 31 -4.10 -17.99 -13.11
C GLU A 31 -3.63 -16.55 -13.37
N PHE A 32 -2.38 -16.22 -13.02
CA PHE A 32 -1.85 -14.89 -13.28
C PHE A 32 -1.76 -14.59 -14.79
N GLN A 33 -1.23 -15.53 -15.59
CA GLN A 33 -1.16 -15.37 -17.06
C GLN A 33 -2.54 -15.22 -17.69
N ALA A 34 -3.50 -16.09 -17.32
CA ALA A 34 -4.87 -16.01 -17.82
C ALA A 34 -5.51 -14.64 -17.50
N GLY A 35 -5.27 -14.11 -16.30
CA GLY A 35 -5.75 -12.79 -15.89
C GLY A 35 -5.14 -11.65 -16.69
N VAL A 36 -3.83 -11.68 -16.91
CA VAL A 36 -3.13 -10.68 -17.73
C VAL A 36 -3.58 -10.72 -19.19
N ASP A 37 -3.75 -11.91 -19.77
CA ASP A 37 -4.18 -12.06 -21.16
C ASP A 37 -5.63 -11.62 -21.33
N ALA A 38 -6.52 -11.95 -20.39
CA ALA A 38 -7.89 -11.43 -20.38
C ALA A 38 -7.93 -9.90 -20.29
N TYR A 39 -7.09 -9.29 -19.45
CA TYR A 39 -6.96 -7.82 -19.35
C TYR A 39 -6.54 -7.20 -20.69
N ARG A 40 -5.51 -7.77 -21.34
CA ARG A 40 -5.03 -7.30 -22.65
C ARG A 40 -6.09 -7.41 -23.75
N LEU A 41 -6.98 -8.40 -23.65
CA LEU A 41 -8.12 -8.59 -24.54
C LEU A 41 -9.34 -7.72 -24.20
N GLY A 42 -9.25 -6.87 -23.16
CA GLY A 42 -10.36 -6.05 -22.69
C GLY A 42 -11.47 -6.83 -21.96
N LYS A 43 -11.23 -8.11 -21.63
CA LYS A 43 -12.18 -8.97 -20.91
C LYS A 43 -11.99 -8.76 -19.40
N TYR A 44 -12.41 -7.60 -18.91
CA TYR A 44 -12.09 -7.16 -17.55
C TYR A 44 -12.70 -8.03 -16.45
N ASP A 45 -13.90 -8.58 -16.64
CA ASP A 45 -14.52 -9.47 -15.66
C ASP A 45 -13.77 -10.82 -15.57
N ASP A 46 -13.41 -11.40 -16.71
CA ASP A 46 -12.58 -12.61 -16.77
C ASP A 46 -11.20 -12.37 -16.15
N ALA A 47 -10.59 -11.22 -16.45
CA ALA A 47 -9.30 -10.81 -15.89
C ALA A 47 -9.37 -10.79 -14.37
N ARG A 48 -10.39 -10.15 -13.80
CA ARG A 48 -10.61 -10.09 -12.35
C ARG A 48 -10.72 -11.48 -11.73
N VAL A 49 -11.53 -12.38 -12.32
CA VAL A 49 -11.69 -13.75 -11.81
C VAL A 49 -10.36 -14.49 -11.69
N HIS A 50 -9.50 -14.38 -12.70
CA HIS A 50 -8.19 -15.05 -12.70
C HIS A 50 -7.17 -14.36 -11.79
N LEU A 51 -7.15 -13.04 -11.75
CA LEU A 51 -6.26 -12.27 -10.88
C LEU A 51 -6.61 -12.45 -9.39
N ASP A 52 -7.89 -12.52 -9.04
CA ASP A 52 -8.37 -12.80 -7.68
C ASP A 52 -7.88 -14.18 -7.20
N LYS A 53 -7.91 -15.19 -8.08
CA LYS A 53 -7.34 -16.52 -7.79
C LYS A 53 -5.82 -16.46 -7.61
N ALA A 54 -5.11 -15.72 -8.47
CA ALA A 54 -3.67 -15.57 -8.36
C ALA A 54 -3.27 -14.90 -7.02
N GLN A 55 -3.97 -13.82 -6.64
CA GLN A 55 -3.81 -13.17 -5.34
C GLN A 55 -4.12 -14.10 -4.17
N ALA A 56 -5.15 -14.95 -4.28
CA ALA A 56 -5.48 -15.91 -3.22
C ALA A 56 -4.38 -16.98 -3.03
N ILE A 57 -3.66 -17.34 -4.10
CA ILE A 57 -2.55 -18.30 -4.05
C ILE A 57 -1.28 -17.65 -3.46
N ASP A 58 -0.94 -16.43 -3.89
CA ASP A 58 0.17 -15.66 -3.32
C ASP A 58 -0.25 -14.20 -3.04
N PRO A 59 -0.70 -13.91 -1.81
CA PRO A 59 -1.13 -12.57 -1.40
C PRO A 59 0.00 -11.54 -1.27
N LYS A 60 1.26 -11.96 -1.47
CA LYS A 60 2.44 -11.10 -1.40
C LYS A 60 3.03 -10.79 -2.77
N LEU A 61 2.49 -11.40 -3.84
CA LEU A 61 2.91 -11.10 -5.20
C LEU A 61 2.34 -9.74 -5.64
N PRO A 62 3.17 -8.73 -5.99
CA PRO A 62 2.66 -7.41 -6.40
C PRO A 62 1.89 -7.44 -7.74
N GLY A 63 2.20 -8.40 -8.62
CA GLY A 63 1.68 -8.49 -9.99
C GLY A 63 0.15 -8.51 -10.06
N PRO A 64 -0.54 -9.46 -9.40
CA PRO A 64 -1.99 -9.53 -9.36
C PRO A 64 -2.66 -8.20 -8.95
N HIS A 65 -2.22 -7.60 -7.85
CA HIS A 65 -2.73 -6.31 -7.37
C HIS A 65 -2.57 -5.18 -8.41
N ARG A 66 -1.43 -5.13 -9.10
CA ARG A 66 -1.18 -4.14 -10.17
C ARG A 66 -2.17 -4.27 -11.32
N PHE A 67 -2.44 -5.50 -11.77
CA PHE A 67 -3.39 -5.76 -12.84
C PHE A 67 -4.84 -5.58 -12.37
N LEU A 68 -5.18 -5.93 -11.13
CA LEU A 68 -6.49 -5.65 -10.54
C LEU A 68 -6.76 -4.15 -10.48
N ALA A 69 -5.75 -3.34 -10.16
CA ALA A 69 -5.86 -1.89 -10.21
C ALA A 69 -6.12 -1.38 -11.63
N ALA A 70 -5.43 -1.91 -12.64
CA ALA A 70 -5.62 -1.53 -14.04
C ALA A 70 -7.00 -1.97 -14.59
N VAL A 71 -7.45 -3.17 -14.21
CA VAL A 71 -8.82 -3.66 -14.48
C VAL A 71 -9.85 -2.73 -13.84
N ALA A 72 -9.67 -2.38 -12.57
CA ALA A 72 -10.57 -1.47 -11.86
C ALA A 72 -10.59 -0.07 -12.49
N GLN A 73 -9.43 0.45 -12.93
CA GLN A 73 -9.33 1.70 -13.68
C GLN A 73 -10.16 1.63 -14.97
N ALA A 74 -10.00 0.58 -15.76
CA ALA A 74 -10.74 0.42 -17.01
C ALA A 74 -12.26 0.28 -16.81
N GLN A 75 -12.69 -0.20 -15.65
CA GLN A 75 -14.10 -0.30 -15.24
C GLN A 75 -14.61 0.93 -14.48
N HIS A 76 -13.80 1.98 -14.34
CA HIS A 76 -14.14 3.20 -13.58
C HIS A 76 -14.43 2.95 -12.09
N ARG A 77 -13.90 1.86 -11.54
CA ARG A 77 -14.00 1.51 -10.12
C ARG A 77 -12.83 2.13 -9.38
N TRP A 78 -12.89 3.44 -9.19
CA TRP A 78 -11.75 4.23 -8.73
C TRP A 78 -11.28 3.85 -7.32
N ALA A 79 -12.19 3.61 -6.39
CA ALA A 79 -11.85 3.17 -5.03
C ALA A 79 -11.05 1.85 -5.02
N ASP A 80 -11.46 0.88 -5.83
CA ASP A 80 -10.76 -0.40 -5.97
C ASP A 80 -9.40 -0.21 -6.66
N CYS A 81 -9.34 0.63 -7.70
CA CYS A 81 -8.06 0.97 -8.35
C CYS A 81 -7.04 1.54 -7.37
N ILE A 82 -7.46 2.52 -6.56
CA ILE A 82 -6.61 3.17 -5.56
C ILE A 82 -6.11 2.13 -4.55
N SER A 83 -7.00 1.30 -4.02
CA SER A 83 -6.67 0.26 -3.04
C SER A 83 -5.67 -0.76 -3.59
N GLU A 84 -5.94 -1.32 -4.77
CA GLU A 84 -5.11 -2.35 -5.39
C GLU A 84 -3.74 -1.81 -5.85
N ALA A 85 -3.69 -0.59 -6.40
CA ALA A 85 -2.43 0.03 -6.78
C ALA A 85 -1.56 0.30 -5.55
N ARG A 86 -2.18 0.80 -4.46
CA ARG A 86 -1.50 0.99 -3.18
C ARG A 86 -0.97 -0.34 -2.63
N ARG A 87 -1.75 -1.41 -2.70
CA ARG A 87 -1.33 -2.74 -2.24
C ARG A 87 -0.12 -3.25 -3.03
N ALA A 88 -0.12 -3.10 -4.35
CA ALA A 88 1.02 -3.45 -5.19
C ALA A 88 2.29 -2.65 -4.81
N LEU A 89 2.15 -1.38 -4.43
CA LEU A 89 3.27 -0.54 -3.96
C LEU A 89 3.80 -1.00 -2.60
N GLN A 90 2.92 -1.39 -1.65
CA GLN A 90 3.33 -1.93 -0.34
C GLN A 90 4.14 -3.22 -0.47
N LEU A 91 3.81 -4.05 -1.45
CA LEU A 91 4.46 -5.34 -1.67
C LEU A 91 5.79 -5.23 -2.44
N ASN A 92 6.28 -4.00 -2.65
CA ASN A 92 7.55 -3.69 -3.33
C ASN A 92 7.60 -4.17 -4.79
N ALA A 93 6.70 -3.65 -5.63
CA ALA A 93 6.80 -3.80 -7.09
C ALA A 93 8.21 -3.44 -7.61
N ARG A 94 8.72 -4.17 -8.60
CA ARG A 94 10.08 -3.95 -9.15
C ARG A 94 10.17 -2.58 -9.85
N SER A 95 11.39 -2.08 -10.06
CA SER A 95 11.65 -0.65 -10.35
C SER A 95 10.81 -0.04 -11.49
N GLN A 96 10.66 -0.71 -12.64
CA GLN A 96 9.86 -0.19 -13.76
C GLN A 96 8.36 -0.17 -13.44
N GLU A 97 7.89 -1.23 -12.79
CA GLU A 97 6.48 -1.43 -12.44
C GLU A 97 6.03 -0.43 -11.37
N LEU A 98 6.94 -0.02 -10.50
CA LEU A 98 6.68 0.89 -9.39
C LEU A 98 6.34 2.30 -9.87
N ALA A 99 7.04 2.86 -10.85
CA ALA A 99 6.70 4.18 -11.40
C ALA A 99 5.32 4.18 -12.09
N GLU A 100 5.02 3.15 -12.89
CA GLU A 100 3.71 2.98 -13.54
C GLU A 100 2.59 2.83 -12.52
N THR A 101 2.82 2.05 -11.45
CA THR A 101 1.81 1.83 -10.41
C THR A 101 1.51 3.11 -9.62
N ARG A 102 2.52 3.95 -9.36
CA ARG A 102 2.29 5.27 -8.73
C ARG A 102 1.47 6.18 -9.62
N LYS A 103 1.77 6.22 -10.92
CA LYS A 103 0.99 6.99 -11.90
C LYS A 103 -0.45 6.49 -12.00
N LEU A 104 -0.65 5.18 -12.01
CA LEU A 104 -1.97 4.56 -11.98
C LEU A 104 -2.75 4.96 -10.73
N HIS A 105 -2.13 4.84 -9.56
CA HIS A 105 -2.72 5.24 -8.29
C HIS A 105 -3.13 6.72 -8.29
N ASP A 106 -2.24 7.63 -8.73
CA ASP A 106 -2.53 9.07 -8.79
C ASP A 106 -3.66 9.39 -9.78
N SER A 107 -3.65 8.77 -10.97
CA SER A 107 -4.71 8.92 -11.96
C SER A 107 -6.07 8.45 -11.45
N CYS A 108 -6.12 7.34 -10.72
CA CYS A 108 -7.37 6.86 -10.12
C CYS A 108 -7.85 7.77 -8.98
N ARG A 109 -6.94 8.36 -8.21
CA ARG A 109 -7.31 9.38 -7.21
C ARG A 109 -7.93 10.62 -7.84
N ASP A 110 -7.33 11.12 -8.92
CA ASP A 110 -7.84 12.28 -9.66
C ASP A 110 -9.23 11.99 -10.25
N ALA A 111 -9.40 10.80 -10.86
CA ALA A 111 -10.68 10.35 -11.40
C ALA A 111 -11.76 10.15 -10.32
N ASP A 112 -11.38 9.77 -9.09
CA ASP A 112 -12.27 9.71 -7.91
C ASP A 112 -12.62 11.10 -7.34
N GLY A 113 -12.06 12.18 -7.90
CA GLY A 113 -12.29 13.55 -7.45
C GLY A 113 -11.53 13.92 -6.17
N ARG A 114 -10.49 13.14 -5.80
CA ARG A 114 -9.66 13.47 -4.62
C ARG A 114 -8.70 14.59 -4.97
N PRO A 115 -8.46 15.55 -4.05
CA PRO A 115 -7.53 16.64 -4.31
C PRO A 115 -6.12 16.09 -4.64
N ALA A 116 -5.52 16.63 -5.70
CA ALA A 116 -4.14 16.34 -6.07
C ALA A 116 -3.15 17.06 -5.14
N TYR A 117 -1.99 16.44 -4.93
CA TYR A 117 -0.85 17.13 -4.34
C TYR A 117 -0.20 18.03 -5.40
N ARG A 118 -0.03 19.32 -5.11
CA ARG A 118 0.39 20.34 -6.09
C ARG A 118 1.91 20.56 -6.16
N GLY A 119 2.71 19.68 -5.56
CA GLY A 119 4.16 19.78 -5.56
C GLY A 119 4.83 18.49 -6.02
N GLU A 120 6.16 18.46 -5.95
CA GLU A 120 6.93 17.24 -6.17
C GLU A 120 7.03 16.45 -4.87
N LEU A 121 6.70 15.15 -4.93
CA LEU A 121 6.85 14.28 -3.77
C LEU A 121 8.31 13.83 -3.59
N GLY A 122 9.05 13.60 -4.68
CA GLY A 122 10.40 13.05 -4.63
C GLY A 122 10.43 11.73 -3.85
N GLU A 123 11.27 11.65 -2.83
CA GLU A 123 11.30 10.52 -1.87
C GLU A 123 10.30 10.68 -0.72
N GLY A 124 9.61 11.82 -0.63
CA GLY A 124 8.58 12.11 0.35
C GLY A 124 7.26 11.38 0.06
N ALA A 125 6.30 11.54 0.98
CA ALA A 125 4.93 11.10 0.81
C ALA A 125 4.00 12.30 1.03
N ALA A 126 2.74 12.18 0.64
CA ALA A 126 1.73 13.13 1.10
C ALA A 126 0.58 12.42 1.80
N ILE A 127 -0.15 13.17 2.62
CA ILE A 127 -1.32 12.67 3.34
C ILE A 127 -2.47 13.65 3.21
N ALA A 128 -3.65 13.11 2.92
CA ALA A 128 -4.92 13.83 2.90
C ALA A 128 -5.86 13.18 3.91
N VAL A 129 -6.60 14.00 4.66
CA VAL A 129 -7.49 13.52 5.72
C VAL A 129 -8.86 14.14 5.55
N THR A 130 -9.87 13.29 5.46
CA THR A 130 -11.28 13.66 5.37
C THR A 130 -12.05 13.05 6.52
N ALA A 131 -13.11 13.73 6.94
CA ALA A 131 -14.04 13.22 7.92
C ALA A 131 -15.46 13.67 7.61
N ASN A 132 -16.45 12.92 8.11
CA ASN A 132 -17.86 13.29 8.07
C ASN A 132 -18.17 14.60 8.83
N VAL A 133 -17.28 15.05 9.73
CA VAL A 133 -17.43 16.29 10.51
C VAL A 133 -16.43 17.35 10.04
N PRO A 134 -16.87 18.56 9.63
CA PRO A 134 -15.96 19.62 9.22
C PRO A 134 -15.24 20.26 10.41
N GLY A 135 -13.98 20.63 10.18
CA GLY A 135 -13.12 21.27 11.17
C GLY A 135 -12.80 20.39 12.37
N ALA A 136 -12.81 19.06 12.21
CA ALA A 136 -12.20 18.15 13.17
C ALA A 136 -10.68 18.33 13.13
N THR A 137 -10.06 18.52 14.29
CA THR A 137 -8.62 18.76 14.39
C THR A 137 -7.88 17.50 14.01
N VAL A 138 -7.00 17.61 13.01
CA VAL A 138 -6.11 16.53 12.57
C VAL A 138 -4.72 16.78 13.14
N ARG A 139 -4.19 15.78 13.86
CA ARG A 139 -2.78 15.71 14.25
C ARG A 139 -2.12 14.51 13.59
N ILE A 140 -0.87 14.68 13.14
CA ILE A 140 -0.09 13.63 12.50
C ILE A 140 1.26 13.58 13.20
N ALA A 141 1.59 12.44 13.80
CA ALA A 141 2.74 12.30 14.69
C ALA A 141 2.78 13.40 15.79
N GLY A 142 1.61 13.71 16.37
CA GLY A 142 1.44 14.74 17.41
C GLY A 142 1.43 16.20 16.92
N LEU A 143 1.83 16.47 15.68
CA LEU A 143 1.84 17.82 15.09
C LEU A 143 0.47 18.18 14.52
N ARG A 144 -0.01 19.41 14.72
CA ARG A 144 -1.32 19.86 14.22
C ARG A 144 -1.26 20.22 12.73
N TYR A 145 -2.09 19.56 11.91
CA TYR A 145 -2.18 19.78 10.46
C TYR A 145 -3.41 20.60 10.04
N GLY A 146 -4.36 20.86 10.93
CA GLY A 146 -5.49 21.76 10.66
C GLY A 146 -6.83 21.10 10.98
N GLY A 147 -7.88 21.55 10.30
CA GLY A 147 -9.24 20.99 10.40
C GLY A 147 -9.61 20.21 9.14
N THR A 148 -10.42 19.16 9.27
CA THR A 148 -10.97 18.41 8.12
C THR A 148 -11.86 19.29 7.21
N PRO A 149 -11.79 19.13 5.87
CA PRO A 149 -10.83 18.29 5.15
C PRO A 149 -9.43 18.91 5.12
N VAL A 150 -8.42 18.08 5.32
CA VAL A 150 -7.01 18.43 5.11
C VAL A 150 -6.61 17.95 3.72
N ALA A 151 -6.39 18.90 2.80
CA ALA A 151 -5.83 18.62 1.48
C ALA A 151 -4.44 17.94 1.59
N PRO A 152 -3.96 17.23 0.55
CA PRO A 152 -2.66 16.56 0.57
C PRO A 152 -1.53 17.47 1.05
N ARG A 153 -0.82 17.03 2.10
CA ARG A 153 0.37 17.73 2.64
C ARG A 153 1.57 16.81 2.66
N LEU A 154 2.73 17.37 2.34
CA LEU A 154 4.00 16.67 2.37
C LEU A 154 4.32 16.18 3.78
N ILE A 155 4.75 14.93 3.87
CA ILE A 155 5.14 14.23 5.09
C ILE A 155 6.32 13.30 4.80
N LYS A 156 7.00 12.88 5.86
CA LYS A 156 7.98 11.79 5.76
C LYS A 156 7.24 10.45 5.57
N PRO A 157 7.66 9.59 4.63
CA PRO A 157 7.13 8.24 4.51
C PRO A 157 7.39 7.41 5.77
N GLY A 158 6.58 6.37 5.97
CA GLY A 158 6.66 5.46 7.11
C GLY A 158 5.32 5.27 7.80
N VAL A 159 5.32 4.55 8.91
CA VAL A 159 4.13 4.35 9.74
C VAL A 159 3.89 5.60 10.58
N LEU A 160 2.69 6.16 10.49
CA LEU A 160 2.28 7.41 11.12
C LEU A 160 1.01 7.19 11.95
N GLU A 161 1.00 7.80 13.13
CA GLU A 161 -0.20 7.95 13.93
C GLU A 161 -0.94 9.22 13.53
N VAL A 162 -2.25 9.11 13.31
CA VAL A 162 -3.14 10.20 12.95
C VAL A 162 -4.29 10.26 13.94
N ASP A 163 -4.37 11.37 14.65
CA ASP A 163 -5.43 11.66 15.61
C ASP A 163 -6.42 12.65 14.97
N ILE A 164 -7.71 12.30 15.01
CA ILE A 164 -8.80 13.17 14.56
C ILE A 164 -9.75 13.41 15.73
N GLU A 165 -9.88 14.68 16.12
CA GLU A 165 -10.65 15.08 17.31
C GLU A 165 -11.62 16.22 17.02
N LYS A 166 -12.81 16.14 17.60
CA LYS A 166 -13.80 17.22 17.62
C LYS A 166 -14.57 17.21 18.93
N ALA A 167 -14.79 18.39 19.52
CA ALA A 167 -15.62 18.51 20.72
C ALA A 167 -17.02 17.91 20.48
N GLY A 168 -17.48 17.04 21.38
CA GLY A 168 -18.76 16.33 21.26
C GLY A 168 -18.71 15.04 20.43
N TRP A 169 -17.53 14.62 19.96
CA TRP A 169 -17.34 13.39 19.16
C TRP A 169 -16.27 12.51 19.79
N LYS A 170 -16.40 11.19 19.62
CA LYS A 170 -15.39 10.22 20.06
C LYS A 170 -14.12 10.47 19.25
N PRO A 171 -12.94 10.57 19.90
CA PRO A 171 -11.69 10.71 19.18
C PRO A 171 -11.42 9.45 18.34
N VAL A 172 -10.83 9.65 17.16
CA VAL A 172 -10.43 8.56 16.27
C VAL A 172 -8.91 8.58 16.16
N HIS A 173 -8.30 7.43 16.36
CA HIS A 173 -6.86 7.19 16.24
C HIS A 173 -6.62 6.19 15.12
N VAL A 174 -5.83 6.56 14.12
CA VAL A 174 -5.53 5.72 12.96
C VAL A 174 -4.02 5.61 12.78
N THR A 175 -3.53 4.38 12.73
CA THR A 175 -2.17 4.08 12.28
C THR A 175 -2.20 3.81 10.77
N VAL A 176 -1.41 4.56 10.00
CA VAL A 176 -1.33 4.37 8.54
C VAL A 176 0.12 4.32 8.07
N GLU A 177 0.40 3.48 7.07
CA GLU A 177 1.67 3.47 6.37
C GLU A 177 1.67 4.50 5.22
N ALA A 178 2.41 5.59 5.34
CA ALA A 178 2.62 6.53 4.24
C ALA A 178 3.70 6.00 3.29
N LEU A 179 3.31 5.60 2.08
CA LEU A 179 4.24 5.09 1.07
C LEU A 179 4.92 6.24 0.31
N PRO A 180 6.20 6.08 -0.06
CA PRO A 180 6.94 7.11 -0.81
C PRO A 180 6.34 7.34 -2.19
N ALA A 181 6.38 8.61 -2.60
CA ALA A 181 5.96 9.13 -3.89
C ALA A 181 4.49 8.85 -4.27
N ILE A 182 3.61 8.69 -3.26
CA ILE A 182 2.16 8.75 -3.44
C ILE A 182 1.52 9.59 -2.33
N VAL A 183 0.25 9.95 -2.56
CA VAL A 183 -0.60 10.51 -1.51
C VAL A 183 -1.33 9.36 -0.80
N THR A 184 -1.39 9.39 0.53
CA THR A 184 -2.17 8.48 1.37
C THR A 184 -3.46 9.17 1.80
N ASP A 185 -4.61 8.56 1.51
CA ASP A 185 -5.90 9.07 1.98
C ASP A 185 -6.32 8.41 3.27
N ILE A 186 -6.83 9.23 4.19
CA ILE A 186 -7.56 8.79 5.36
C ILE A 186 -8.97 9.38 5.26
N ALA A 187 -9.97 8.50 5.36
CA ALA A 187 -11.36 8.88 5.51
C ALA A 187 -11.88 8.26 6.80
N VAL A 188 -12.39 9.09 7.70
CA VAL A 188 -12.91 8.65 9.00
C VAL A 188 -14.33 9.13 9.24
N GLU A 189 -15.14 8.28 9.85
CA GLU A 189 -16.44 8.64 10.38
C GLU A 189 -16.31 8.80 11.90
N LEU A 190 -16.48 10.03 12.39
CA LEU A 190 -16.54 10.29 13.82
C LEU A 190 -17.94 9.92 14.32
N GLU A 191 -18.00 9.28 15.49
CA GLU A 191 -19.23 9.01 16.22
C GLU A 191 -19.48 10.07 17.29
N PRO A 192 -20.73 10.53 17.52
CA PRO A 192 -21.03 11.44 18.61
C PRO A 192 -20.67 10.84 19.98
N LEU A 193 -20.16 11.66 20.89
CA LEU A 193 -20.09 11.29 22.30
C LEU A 193 -21.52 11.21 22.83
N ALA A 194 -21.89 10.08 23.45
CA ALA A 194 -23.17 9.98 24.13
C ALA A 194 -23.29 11.14 25.13
N ARG A 195 -24.43 11.84 25.12
CA ARG A 195 -24.73 12.82 26.17
C ARG A 195 -24.69 12.07 27.49
N GLN A 196 -23.75 12.45 28.35
CA GLN A 196 -23.84 12.09 29.76
C GLN A 196 -25.08 12.82 30.28
N SER A 197 -26.13 12.06 30.63
CA SER A 197 -27.30 12.64 31.29
C SER A 197 -26.84 13.32 32.59
N PRO A 198 -27.39 14.50 32.92
CA PRO A 198 -27.05 15.21 34.15
C PRO A 198 -27.43 14.41 35.41
#